data_AF-A0A0S4L3M2-F1
#
_entry.id   AF-A0A0S4L3M2-F1
#
_cell.length_a   1.000
_cell.length_b   1.000
_cell.length_c   1.000
_cell.angle_alpha   90.00
_cell.angle_beta   90.00
_cell.angle_gamma   90.00
#
_symmetry.space_group_name_H-M   'P 1'
#
loop_
_entity.id
_entity.type
_entity.pdbx_description
1 polymer ?
#
loop_
_entity_poly.entity_id
_entity_poly.type
_entity_poly.pdbx_seq_one_letter_code
_entity_poly.pdbx_strand_id
1 'polypeptide(L)' 'MRKKIRYTNERLTMGDRVADFLPPPSALVKREPTTKVTLELTQSSLAFFKKQAKRAHVPYQRMLRGLIDAYAKQYDVAV' A
#
# COMPACT_ATOMS: atom_id res chain seq x y z
N MET A 1 -31.53 -20.51 -10.06
CA MET A 1 -30.95 -21.63 -9.27
C MET A 1 -29.49 -21.82 -9.70
N ARG A 2 -28.52 -21.73 -8.80
CA ARG A 2 -27.09 -21.89 -9.14
C ARG A 2 -26.74 -23.36 -9.29
N LYS A 3 -26.16 -23.75 -10.43
CA LYS A 3 -25.69 -25.13 -10.66
C LYS A 3 -24.59 -25.45 -9.64
N LYS A 4 -24.77 -26.53 -8.89
CA LYS A 4 -23.80 -27.04 -7.92
C LYS A 4 -22.61 -27.63 -8.69
N ILE A 5 -21.41 -27.08 -8.48
CA ILE A 5 -20.18 -27.64 -9.06
C ILE A 5 -19.93 -29.00 -8.40
N ARG A 6 -19.82 -30.05 -9.20
CA ARG A 6 -19.43 -31.40 -8.76
C ARG A 6 -17.98 -31.60 -9.17
N TYR A 7 -17.11 -31.76 -8.18
CA TYR A 7 -15.71 -32.11 -8.41
C TYR A 7 -15.60 -33.63 -8.54
N THR A 8 -14.95 -34.09 -9.61
CA THR A 8 -14.58 -35.50 -9.82
C THR A 8 -13.09 -35.68 -9.49
N ASN A 9 -12.73 -36.82 -8.89
CA ASN A 9 -11.35 -37.19 -8.54
C ASN A 9 -10.57 -37.64 -9.80
N GLU A 10 -10.54 -36.80 -10.82
CA GLU A 10 -9.76 -37.05 -12.04
C GLU A 10 -8.27 -36.82 -11.77
N ARG A 11 -7.41 -37.60 -12.43
CA ARG A 11 -5.95 -37.44 -12.30
C ARG A 11 -5.57 -36.11 -12.93
N LEU A 12 -5.20 -35.15 -12.08
CA LEU A 12 -4.64 -33.86 -12.50
C LEU A 12 -3.46 -34.14 -13.45
N THR A 13 -3.55 -33.67 -14.69
CA THR A 13 -2.40 -33.64 -15.60
C THR A 13 -1.30 -32.84 -14.92
N MET A 14 -0.08 -33.39 -14.91
CA MET A 14 1.09 -32.84 -14.20
C MET A 14 1.28 -31.38 -14.59
N GLY A 15 0.75 -30.47 -13.78
CA GLY A 15 1.08 -29.06 -13.84
C GLY A 15 2.50 -28.88 -13.36
N ASP A 16 3.23 -27.96 -13.98
CA ASP A 16 4.56 -27.60 -13.53
C ASP A 16 4.51 -27.24 -12.04
N ARG A 17 5.42 -27.83 -11.25
CA ARG A 17 5.57 -27.50 -9.83
C ARG A 17 6.00 -26.04 -9.73
N VAL A 18 5.05 -25.16 -9.46
CA VAL A 18 5.33 -23.77 -9.11
C VAL A 18 6.03 -23.79 -7.75
N ALA A 19 7.28 -23.31 -7.71
CA ALA A 19 7.98 -23.10 -6.44
C ALA A 19 7.19 -22.10 -5.59
N ASP A 20 7.14 -22.31 -4.28
CA ASP A 20 6.47 -21.39 -3.36
C ASP A 20 7.18 -20.03 -3.40
N PHE A 21 6.60 -19.11 -4.16
CA PHE A 21 7.13 -17.76 -4.40
C PHE A 21 6.58 -16.75 -3.41
N LEU A 22 5.64 -17.16 -2.57
CA LEU A 22 4.99 -16.26 -1.63
C LEU A 22 5.94 -16.03 -0.46
N PRO A 23 6.35 -14.77 -0.22
CA PRO A 23 7.06 -14.44 1.00
C PRO A 23 6.19 -14.85 2.19
N PRO A 24 6.79 -15.32 3.30
CA PRO A 24 6.02 -15.56 4.52
C PRO A 24 5.25 -14.30 4.92
N PRO A 25 4.08 -14.41 5.58
CA PRO A 25 3.27 -13.26 5.96
C PRO A 25 4.03 -12.15 6.68
N SER A 26 5.09 -12.50 7.43
CA SER A 26 6.01 -11.57 8.09
C SER A 26 6.83 -10.72 7.10
N ALA A 27 7.24 -11.28 5.96
CA ALA A 27 7.98 -10.58 4.90
C ALA A 27 7.08 -9.76 3.96
N LEU A 28 5.77 -10.06 3.91
CA LEU A 28 4.76 -9.25 3.22
C LEU A 28 4.48 -7.93 3.94
N VAL A 29 4.79 -7.84 5.25
CA VAL A 29 4.60 -6.64 6.07
C VAL A 29 5.91 -5.86 6.11
N LYS A 30 6.44 -5.45 4.95
CA LYS A 30 7.50 -4.43 4.90
C LYS A 30 6.94 -3.11 5.43
N ARG A 31 7.02 -2.91 6.74
CA ARG A 31 6.81 -1.59 7.36
C ARG A 31 8.11 -0.83 7.18
N GLU A 32 8.10 0.15 6.29
CA GLU A 32 9.20 1.09 6.18
C GLU A 32 9.41 1.79 7.54
N PRO A 33 10.67 1.94 8.00
CA PRO A 33 10.94 2.64 9.24
C PRO A 33 10.47 4.08 9.12
N THR A 34 9.71 4.57 10.11
CA THR A 34 9.22 5.95 10.13
C THR A 34 9.84 6.71 11.29
N THR A 35 10.41 7.88 10.98
CA THR A 35 10.97 8.79 11.99
C THR A 35 9.98 9.91 12.25
N LYS A 36 9.74 10.24 13.53
CA LYS A 36 8.92 11.38 13.90
C LYS A 36 9.74 12.66 13.76
N VAL A 37 9.19 13.64 13.04
CA VAL A 37 9.79 14.96 12.84
C VAL A 37 8.74 16.01 13.13
N THR A 38 9.15 17.11 13.78
CA THR A 38 8.30 18.29 13.96
C THR A 38 8.62 19.28 12.83
N LEU A 39 7.60 19.72 12.09
CA LEU A 39 7.73 20.65 10.98
C LEU A 39 6.65 21.73 11.11
N GLU A 40 7.03 22.98 10.88
CA GLU A 40 6.08 24.08 10.76
C GLU A 40 5.46 24.11 9.36
N LEU A 41 4.14 24.21 9.30
CA LEU A 41 3.39 24.31 8.05
C LEU A 41 2.54 25.58 8.08
N THR A 42 2.33 26.16 6.90
CA THR A 42 1.40 27.29 6.76
C THR A 42 -0.03 26.86 7.08
N GLN A 43 -0.83 27.78 7.61
CA GLN A 43 -2.24 27.53 7.94
C GLN A 43 -3.04 27.13 6.71
N SER A 44 -2.75 27.74 5.56
CA SER A 44 -3.39 27.44 4.28
C SER A 44 -3.14 26.01 3.81
N SER A 45 -1.89 25.53 3.87
CA SER A 45 -1.54 24.16 3.51
C SER A 45 -2.21 23.15 4.45
N LEU A 46 -2.20 23.41 5.76
CA LEU A 46 -2.89 22.54 6.73
C LEU A 46 -4.41 22.48 6.48
N ALA A 47 -5.04 23.61 6.17
CA ALA A 47 -6.48 23.66 5.86
C ALA A 47 -6.81 22.84 4.60
N PHE A 48 -5.97 22.93 3.56
CA PHE A 48 -6.12 22.14 2.34
C PHE A 48 -6.10 20.63 2.62
N PHE A 49 -5.07 20.14 3.33
CA PHE A 49 -4.97 18.70 3.63
C PHE A 49 -6.10 18.21 4.52
N LYS A 50 -6.53 19.00 5.53
CA LYS A 50 -7.68 18.64 6.38
C LYS A 50 -8.97 18.50 5.56
N LYS A 51 -9.21 19.41 4.61
CA LYS A 51 -10.38 19.35 3.73
C LYS A 51 -10.37 18.09 2.86
N GLN A 52 -9.24 17.78 2.24
CA GLN A 52 -9.11 16.62 1.35
C GLN A 52 -9.18 15.30 2.12
N ALA A 53 -8.55 15.25 3.30
CA ALA A 53 -8.59 14.11 4.22
C ALA A 53 -10.02 13.76 4.67
N LYS A 54 -10.83 14.78 4.99
CA LYS A 54 -12.25 14.59 5.34
C LYS A 54 -13.05 13.96 4.19
N ARG A 55 -12.79 14.38 2.95
CA ARG A 55 -13.46 13.83 1.75
C ARG A 55 -13.06 12.39 1.46
N ALA A 56 -11.80 12.05 1.70
CA ALA A 56 -11.25 10.72 1.45
C ALA A 56 -11.36 9.76 2.63
N HIS A 57 -11.93 10.19 3.77
CA HIS A 57 -12.05 9.40 5.01
C HIS A 57 -10.71 8.80 5.49
N VAL A 58 -9.62 9.58 5.35
CA VAL A 58 -8.28 9.19 5.82
C VAL A 58 -7.68 10.28 6.69
N PRO A 59 -6.73 9.97 7.60
CA PRO A 59 -5.99 11.00 8.34
C PRO A 59 -5.20 11.90 7.40
N TYR A 60 -5.22 13.22 7.63
CA TYR A 60 -4.49 14.19 6.78
C TYR A 60 -2.98 13.96 6.80
N GLN A 61 -2.43 13.44 7.91
CA GLN A 61 -1.02 13.07 8.02
C GLN A 61 -0.62 12.00 7.00
N ARG A 62 -1.54 11.11 6.60
CA ARG A 62 -1.28 10.09 5.58
C ARG A 62 -1.10 10.73 4.21
N MET A 63 -1.93 11.72 3.89
CA MET A 63 -1.80 12.48 2.64
C MET A 63 -0.51 13.31 2.62
N LEU A 64 -0.18 13.96 3.75
CA LEU A 64 1.04 14.74 3.87
C LEU A 64 2.29 13.86 3.72
N ARG A 65 2.31 12.68 4.35
CA ARG A 65 3.40 11.71 4.21
C ARG A 65 3.57 11.27 2.76
N GLY A 66 2.47 10.87 2.10
CA GLY A 66 2.52 10.46 0.69
C GLY A 66 3.01 11.57 -0.26
N LEU A 67 2.69 12.84 0.03
CA LEU A 67 3.24 13.96 -0.73
C LEU A 67 4.75 14.10 -0.54
N ILE A 68 5.23 14.04 0.69
CA ILE A 68 6.67 14.13 1.01
C ILE A 68 7.42 12.96 0.36
N ASP A 69 6.90 11.74 0.48
CA ASP A 69 7.51 10.54 -0.10
C ASP A 69 7.55 10.63 -1.64
N ALA A 70 6.48 11.09 -2.27
CA ALA A 70 6.43 11.27 -3.73
C ALA A 70 7.40 12.36 -4.20
N TYR A 71 7.48 13.48 -3.48
CA TYR A 71 8.42 14.55 -3.75
C TYR A 71 9.86 14.03 -3.62
N ALA A 72 10.21 13.42 -2.49
CA ALA A 72 11.53 12.85 -2.26
C ALA A 72 11.89 11.85 -3.37
N LYS A 73 11.03 10.87 -3.66
CA LYS A 73 11.26 9.89 -4.72
C LYS A 73 11.48 10.52 -6.10
N GLN A 74 10.79 11.61 -6.41
CA GLN A 74 10.94 12.29 -7.70
C GLN A 74 12.30 12.99 -7.83
N TYR A 75 12.85 13.50 -6.73
CA TYR A 75 14.12 14.25 -6.72
C TYR A 75 15.32 13.43 -6.22
N ASP A 76 15.10 12.22 -5.71
CA ASP A 76 16.14 11.28 -5.24
C ASP A 76 16.76 10.47 -6.40
N VAL A 77 16.18 10.50 -7.60
CA VAL A 77 16.71 9.81 -8.81
C VAL A 77 17.86 10.61 -9.49
N ALA A 78 18.57 11.45 -8.74
CA ALA A 78 19.68 12.23 -9.29
C ALA A 78 20.81 12.46 -8.28
N VAL A 79 21.53 11.38 -7.92
CA VAL A 79 23.01 11.30 -7.87
C VAL A 79 23.44 9.86 -8.15
#